data_AF-A0A416EK86-F1
#
_entry.id   AF-A0A416EK86-F1
#
_cell.length_a   1.000
_cell.length_b   1.000
_cell.length_c   1.000
_cell.angle_alpha   90.00
_cell.angle_beta   90.00
_cell.angle_gamma   90.00
#
_symmetry.space_group_name_H-M   'P 1'
#
loop_
_entity.id
_entity.type
_entity.pdbx_description
1 polymer ?
#
loop_
_entity_poly.entity_id
_entity_poly.type
_entity_poly.pdbx_seq_one_letter_code
_entity_poly.pdbx_strand_id
1 'polypeptide(L)'
;MTDGEQITERLKELLKARHMSRYRLSQLTGISQSSLCYLFQKKNVPGLVTLRKICDALGITLAQFFCEEEYVYLSWEQKQWLDILSSLPEEERRLLWAYAAGLLGRAEMEYGNPSKKAGEGN
;
A
#
# COMPACT_ATOMS: atom_id res chain seq x y z
N MET A 1 -10.97 10.86 10.49
CA MET A 1 -10.58 11.16 9.09
C MET A 1 -11.51 10.37 8.20
N THR A 2 -12.17 10.99 7.22
CA THR A 2 -13.10 10.29 6.31
C THR A 2 -12.36 9.69 5.11
N ASP A 3 -12.91 8.65 4.48
CA ASP A 3 -12.32 7.98 3.31
C ASP A 3 -12.00 8.97 2.17
N GLY A 4 -12.86 9.97 1.97
CA GLY A 4 -12.64 11.03 0.99
C GLY A 4 -11.44 11.93 1.30
N GLU A 5 -11.14 12.14 2.58
CA GLU A 5 -9.95 12.89 2.98
C GLU A 5 -8.68 12.10 2.72
N GLN A 6 -8.66 10.80 3.04
CA GLN A 6 -7.51 9.92 2.79
C GLN A 6 -7.16 9.87 1.30
N ILE A 7 -8.17 9.65 0.45
CA ILE A 7 -7.99 9.60 -1.01
C ILE A 7 -7.45 10.94 -1.53
N THR A 8 -7.99 12.06 -1.03
CA THR A 8 -7.60 13.39 -1.49
C THR A 8 -6.17 13.73 -1.07
N GLU A 9 -5.77 13.41 0.16
CA GLU A 9 -4.39 13.63 0.63
C GLU A 9 -3.41 12.75 -0.15
N ARG A 10 -3.73 11.46 -0.33
CA ARG A 10 -2.90 10.54 -1.13
C ARG A 10 -2.71 11.03 -2.56
N LEU A 11 -3.75 11.56 -3.19
CA LEU A 11 -3.65 12.17 -4.51
C LEU A 11 -2.73 13.39 -4.55
N LYS A 12 -2.77 14.24 -3.52
CA LYS A 12 -1.86 15.40 -3.43
C LYS A 12 -0.41 14.95 -3.29
N GLU A 13 -0.14 13.95 -2.46
CA GLU A 13 1.20 13.37 -2.30
C GLU A 13 1.74 12.82 -3.63
N LEU A 14 0.95 12.01 -4.32
CA LEU A 14 1.34 11.38 -5.59
C LEU A 14 1.61 12.40 -6.69
N LEU A 15 0.83 13.49 -6.75
CA LEU A 15 1.05 14.60 -7.67
C LEU A 15 2.31 15.38 -7.33
N LYS A 16 2.53 15.67 -6.04
CA LYS A 16 3.72 16.39 -5.55
C LYS A 16 5.00 15.60 -5.85
N ALA A 17 5.02 14.30 -5.56
CA ALA A 17 6.15 13.42 -5.82
C ALA A 17 6.53 13.33 -7.31
N ARG A 18 5.56 13.55 -8.21
CA ARG A 18 5.76 13.52 -9.67
C ARG A 18 5.86 14.90 -10.31
N HIS A 19 5.91 15.98 -9.52
CA HIS A 19 5.85 17.36 -10.01
C HIS A 19 4.68 17.61 -11.00
N MET A 20 3.56 16.92 -10.80
CA MET A 20 2.42 16.96 -11.71
C MET A 20 1.37 17.96 -11.22
N SER A 21 0.98 18.89 -12.10
CA SER A 21 -0.09 19.85 -11.82
C SER A 21 -1.48 19.22 -12.01
N ARG A 22 -2.50 19.77 -11.33
CA ARG A 22 -3.90 19.38 -11.56
C ARG A 22 -4.34 19.59 -13.01
N TYR A 23 -3.81 20.63 -13.66
CA TYR A 23 -4.00 20.87 -15.09
C TYR A 23 -3.51 19.68 -15.91
N ARG A 24 -2.27 19.23 -15.65
CA ARG A 24 -1.69 18.09 -16.36
C ARG A 24 -2.47 16.81 -16.10
N LEU A 25 -2.91 16.59 -14.87
CA LEU A 25 -3.77 15.46 -14.52
C LEU A 25 -5.10 15.49 -15.30
N SER A 26 -5.73 16.66 -15.45
CA SER A 26 -6.94 16.83 -16.25
C SER A 26 -6.72 16.40 -17.70
N GLN A 27 -5.61 16.82 -18.31
CA GLN A 27 -5.26 16.45 -19.68
C GLN A 27 -5.03 14.94 -19.85
N LEU A 28 -4.37 14.29 -18.89
CA LEU A 28 -4.08 12.86 -18.95
C LEU A 28 -5.30 11.97 -18.67
N THR A 29 -6.17 12.39 -17.76
CA THR A 29 -7.33 11.60 -17.33
C THR A 29 -8.59 11.85 -18.16
N GLY A 30 -8.62 12.95 -18.91
CA GLY A 30 -9.84 13.46 -19.57
C GLY A 30 -10.90 13.98 -18.59
N ILE A 31 -10.58 14.09 -17.30
CA ILE A 31 -11.48 14.63 -16.27
C ILE A 31 -11.39 16.16 -16.31
N SER A 32 -12.53 16.85 -16.32
CA SER A 32 -12.55 18.32 -16.33
C SER A 32 -11.85 18.91 -15.10
N GLN A 33 -11.24 20.08 -15.24
CA GLN A 33 -10.63 20.76 -14.10
C GLN A 33 -11.64 21.10 -13.00
N SER A 34 -12.88 21.45 -13.36
CA SER A 34 -13.96 21.69 -12.40
C SER A 34 -14.27 20.44 -11.58
N SER A 35 -14.34 19.27 -12.23
CA SER A 35 -14.54 17.98 -11.56
C SER A 35 -13.37 17.62 -10.65
N LEU A 36 -12.13 17.82 -11.10
CA LEU A 36 -10.95 17.62 -10.25
C LEU A 36 -10.94 18.58 -9.05
N CYS A 37 -11.27 19.86 -9.25
CA CYS A 37 -11.38 20.82 -8.15
C CYS A 37 -12.43 20.38 -7.13
N TYR A 38 -13.59 19.91 -7.57
CA TYR A 38 -14.63 19.39 -6.68
C TYR A 38 -14.16 18.16 -5.88
N LEU A 39 -13.41 17.26 -6.53
CA LEU A 39 -12.77 16.11 -5.91
C LEU A 39 -11.77 16.54 -4.83
N PHE A 40 -10.86 17.49 -5.14
CA PHE A 40 -9.85 17.98 -4.19
C PHE A 40 -10.41 18.86 -3.06
N GLN A 41 -11.63 19.37 -3.19
CA GLN A 41 -12.32 20.15 -2.15
C GLN A 41 -12.96 19.25 -1.07
N LYS A 42 -12.67 17.94 -1.05
CA LYS A 42 -13.20 16.97 -0.08
C LYS A 42 -14.73 16.85 -0.11
N LYS A 43 -15.39 17.30 -1.18
CA LYS A 43 -16.85 17.29 -1.32
C LYS A 43 -17.39 15.98 -1.89
N ASN A 44 -16.52 15.14 -2.46
CA ASN A 44 -16.95 13.89 -3.08
C ASN A 44 -15.82 12.86 -3.13
N VAL A 45 -16.15 11.62 -2.81
CA VAL A 45 -15.26 10.47 -2.96
C VAL A 45 -15.30 10.06 -4.43
N PRO A 46 -14.16 10.02 -5.14
CA PRO A 46 -14.17 9.52 -6.51
C PRO A 46 -14.64 8.07 -6.51
N GLY A 47 -15.64 7.77 -7.35
CA GLY A 47 -16.00 6.38 -7.63
C GLY A 47 -14.81 5.62 -8.22
N LEU A 48 -14.85 4.29 -8.12
CA LEU A 48 -13.75 3.40 -8.51
C LEU A 48 -13.26 3.64 -9.96
N VAL A 49 -14.17 3.93 -10.89
CA VAL A 49 -13.83 4.22 -12.30
C VAL A 49 -13.00 5.50 -12.43
N THR A 50 -13.41 6.56 -11.73
CA THR A 50 -12.69 7.84 -11.72
C THR A 50 -11.31 7.69 -11.07
N LEU A 51 -11.25 6.98 -9.94
CA LEU A 51 -9.98 6.72 -9.26
C LEU A 51 -9.02 5.91 -10.14
N ARG A 52 -9.54 4.91 -10.88
CA ARG A 52 -8.74 4.12 -11.81
C ARG A 52 -8.13 4.95 -12.93
N LYS A 53 -8.91 5.81 -13.58
CA LYS A 53 -8.38 6.74 -14.60
C LYS A 53 -7.24 7.62 -14.05
N ILE A 54 -7.38 8.07 -12.80
CA ILE A 54 -6.34 8.85 -12.14
C ILE A 54 -5.10 7.99 -11.88
N CYS A 55 -5.25 6.76 -11.40
CA CYS A 55 -4.13 5.83 -11.20
C CYS A 55 -3.41 5.53 -12.51
N ASP A 56 -4.14 5.27 -13.59
CA ASP A 56 -3.60 5.03 -14.93
C ASP A 56 -2.78 6.25 -15.42
N ALA A 57 -3.30 7.47 -15.24
CA ALA A 57 -2.59 8.70 -15.57
C ALA A 57 -1.34 8.95 -14.71
N LEU A 58 -1.29 8.41 -13.50
CA LEU A 58 -0.15 8.48 -12.59
C LEU A 58 0.85 7.32 -12.80
N GLY A 59 0.52 6.34 -13.65
CA GLY A 59 1.32 5.15 -13.89
C GLY A 59 1.39 4.18 -12.71
N ILE A 60 0.33 4.12 -11.89
CA ILE A 60 0.24 3.21 -10.74
C ILE A 60 -1.02 2.36 -10.80
N THR A 61 -1.01 1.25 -10.07
CA THR A 61 -2.20 0.43 -9.86
C THR A 61 -3.05 0.96 -8.70
N LEU A 62 -4.32 0.55 -8.64
CA LEU A 62 -5.17 0.81 -7.47
C LEU A 62 -4.58 0.21 -6.19
N ALA A 63 -3.94 -0.95 -6.26
CA ALA A 63 -3.27 -1.55 -5.11
C ALA A 63 -2.15 -0.63 -4.59
N GLN A 64 -1.32 -0.10 -5.48
CA GLN A 64 -0.27 0.88 -5.13
C GLN A 64 -0.85 2.20 -4.61
N PHE A 65 -2.03 2.61 -5.07
CA PHE A 65 -2.69 3.81 -4.56
C PHE A 65 -3.03 3.66 -3.07
N PHE A 66 -3.61 2.53 -2.68
CA PHE A 66 -4.05 2.24 -1.30
C PHE A 66 -2.96 1.64 -0.40
N CYS A 67 -1.81 1.26 -0.94
CA CYS A 67 -0.71 0.77 -0.13
C CYS A 67 0.03 1.96 0.51
N GLU A 68 0.05 2.00 1.84
CA GLU A 68 0.84 2.97 2.61
C GLU A 68 2.33 2.59 2.64
N GLU A 69 2.64 1.30 2.46
CA GLU A 69 4.00 0.77 2.44
C GLU A 69 4.59 0.70 1.02
N GLU A 70 5.92 0.67 0.96
CA GLU A 70 6.66 0.49 -0.28
C GLU A 70 6.36 -0.90 -0.86
N TYR A 71 6.04 -0.98 -2.15
CA TYR A 71 5.80 -2.27 -2.80
C TYR A 71 7.11 -3.08 -2.83
N VAL A 72 7.22 -4.09 -1.97
CA VAL A 72 8.35 -5.01 -2.00
C VAL A 72 8.13 -5.99 -3.14
N TYR A 73 8.83 -5.80 -4.25
CA TYR A 73 8.90 -6.82 -5.29
C TYR A 73 9.74 -7.99 -4.79
N LEU A 74 9.07 -9.10 -4.49
CA LEU A 74 9.74 -10.33 -4.09
C LEU A 74 10.38 -10.99 -5.32
N SER A 75 11.65 -11.40 -5.18
CA SER A 75 12.31 -12.25 -6.16
C SER A 75 11.59 -13.60 -6.26
N TRP A 76 11.85 -14.34 -7.35
CA TRP A 76 11.28 -15.69 -7.51
C TRP A 76 11.64 -16.60 -6.33
N GLU A 77 12.90 -16.54 -5.88
CA GLU A 77 13.37 -17.29 -4.72
C GLU A 77 12.62 -16.91 -3.43
N GLN A 78 12.42 -15.61 -3.19
CA GLN A 78 11.68 -15.15 -2.01
C GLN A 78 10.22 -15.62 -2.03
N LYS A 79 9.58 -15.71 -3.20
CA LYS A 79 8.23 -16.27 -3.33
C LYS A 79 8.21 -17.76 -3.00
N GLN A 80 9.18 -18.54 -3.50
CA GLN A 80 9.28 -19.96 -3.17
C GLN A 80 9.47 -20.20 -1.67
N TRP A 81 10.28 -19.37 -1.02
CA TRP A 81 10.42 -19.41 0.44
C TRP A 81 9.10 -19.13 1.17
N LEU A 82 8.30 -18.18 0.69
CA LEU A 82 6.97 -17.92 1.26
C LEU A 82 6.00 -19.07 1.02
N ASP A 83 6.05 -19.72 -0.13
CA ASP A 83 5.21 -20.89 -0.44
C ASP A 83 5.51 -22.03 0.55
N ILE A 84 6.80 -22.34 0.77
CA ILE A 84 7.25 -23.33 1.75
C ILE A 84 6.76 -22.93 3.14
N LEU A 85 7.03 -21.69 3.58
CA LEU A 85 6.59 -21.20 4.88
C LEU A 85 5.08 -21.31 5.06
N SER A 86 4.29 -21.01 4.02
CA SER A 86 2.83 -21.06 4.07
C SER A 86 2.28 -22.48 4.24
N SER A 87 3.03 -23.49 3.77
CA SER A 87 2.66 -24.91 3.86
C SER A 87 3.03 -25.57 5.19
N LEU A 88 3.92 -24.97 5.98
CA LEU A 88 4.39 -25.54 7.23
C LEU A 88 3.42 -25.29 8.41
N PRO A 89 3.21 -26.27 9.31
CA PRO A 89 2.53 -26.08 10.58
C PRO A 89 3.19 -24.98 11.45
N GLU A 90 2.41 -24.40 12.36
CA GLU A 90 2.89 -23.28 13.18
C GLU A 90 4.16 -23.59 14.00
N GLU A 91 4.26 -24.81 14.55
CA GLU A 91 5.43 -25.25 15.31
C GLU A 91 6.69 -25.33 14.43
N GLU A 92 6.58 -25.89 13.23
CA GLU A 92 7.69 -26.00 12.28
C GLU A 92 8.12 -24.63 11.75
N ARG A 93 7.18 -23.71 11.54
CA ARG A 93 7.51 -22.34 11.15
C ARG A 93 8.29 -21.59 12.25
N ARG A 94 7.96 -21.82 13.53
CA ARG A 94 8.72 -21.25 14.66
C ARG A 94 10.16 -21.77 14.68
N LEU A 95 10.37 -23.06 14.43
CA LEU A 95 11.71 -23.66 14.37
C LEU A 95 12.52 -23.10 13.20
N LEU A 96 11.91 -23.02 12.01
CA LEU A 96 12.54 -22.44 10.83
C LEU A 96 12.94 -20.98 11.08
N TRP A 97 12.09 -20.21 11.75
CA TRP A 97 12.42 -18.84 12.14
C TRP A 97 13.56 -18.77 13.14
N ALA A 98 13.54 -19.58 14.20
CA ALA A 98 14.60 -19.61 15.20
C ALA A 98 15.96 -19.96 14.55
N TYR A 99 15.96 -20.89 13.59
CA TYR A 99 17.15 -21.24 12.83
C TYR A 99 17.65 -20.06 11.98
N ALA A 100 16.77 -19.44 11.18
CA ALA A 100 17.13 -18.28 10.36
C ALA A 100 17.61 -17.09 11.21
N ALA A 101 16.96 -16.83 12.35
CA ALA A 101 17.35 -15.80 13.30
C ALA A 101 18.72 -16.10 13.94
N GLY A 102 18.98 -17.36 14.26
CA GLY A 102 20.27 -17.84 14.75
C GLY A 102 21.40 -17.64 13.75
N LEU A 103 21.17 -17.92 12.47
CA LEU A 103 22.14 -17.66 11.39
C LEU A 103 22.48 -16.17 11.24
N LEU A 104 21.51 -15.29 11.50
CA LEU A 104 21.69 -13.84 11.45
C LEU A 104 22.26 -13.24 12.75
N GLY A 105 22.48 -14.04 13.80
CA GLY A 105 22.89 -13.57 15.12
C GLY A 105 21.83 -12.69 15.82
N ARG A 106 20.56 -12.77 15.40
CA ARG A 106 19.44 -11.95 15.90
C ARG A 106 18.50 -12.77 16.77
N ALA A 107 19.05 -13.40 17.81
CA ALA A 107 18.33 -14.35 18.66
C ALA A 107 17.13 -13.77 19.43
N GLU A 108 16.89 -12.46 19.40
CA GLU A 108 15.84 -11.77 20.17
C GLU A 108 14.62 -11.32 19.35
N MET A 109 14.52 -11.62 18.04
CA MET A 109 13.33 -11.23 17.27
C MET A 109 12.13 -12.16 17.55
N GLU A 110 11.10 -11.62 18.22
CA GLU A 110 9.81 -12.29 18.42
C GLU A 110 9.25 -12.80 17.08
N TYR A 111 8.90 -14.10 17.03
CA TYR A 111 8.18 -14.68 15.90
C TYR A 111 6.70 -14.27 15.98
N GLY A 112 6.29 -13.28 15.19
CA GLY A 112 4.90 -12.85 15.12
C GLY A 112 4.73 -11.36 14.82
N ASN A 113 3.64 -11.03 14.14
CA ASN A 113 3.33 -9.68 13.66
C ASN A 113 3.19 -8.66 14.82
N PRO A 114 3.93 -7.52 14.81
CA PRO A 114 3.72 -6.44 15.78
C PRO A 114 2.31 -5.84 15.75
N SER A 115 1.54 -6.00 14.67
CA SER A 115 0.17 -5.48 14.54
C SER A 115 -0.89 -6.24 15.35
N LYS A 116 -0.56 -7.35 16.05
CA LYS A 116 -1.51 -8.04 16.94
C LYS A 116 -1.49 -7.56 18.41
N LYS A 117 -0.62 -6.61 18.80
CA LYS A 117 -0.55 -6.08 20.19
C LYS A 117 -1.45 -4.85 20.47
N ALA A 118 -2.36 -4.46 19.56
CA ALA A 118 -3.20 -3.26 19.71
C ALA A 118 -4.71 -3.53 19.92
N GLY A 119 -5.08 -4.70 20.46
CA GLY A 119 -6.50 -5.11 20.52
C GLY A 119 -6.94 -5.89 21.76
N GLU A 120 -6.15 -5.98 22.82
CA GLU A 120 -6.59 -6.55 24.11
C GLU A 120 -6.19 -5.60 25.23
N GLY A 121 -7.15 -4.75 25.60
CA GLY A 121 -7.11 -3.81 26.70
C GLY A 121 -8.53 -3.30 26.92
N ASN A 122 -9.36 -4.19 27.47
CA ASN A 122 -10.65 -3.86 28.06
C ASN A 122 -10.42 -3.38 29.49
#